data_AF-A0A3A9GXS7-F1
#
_entry.id   AF-A0A3A9GXS7-F1
#
_cell.length_a   1.000
_cell.length_b   1.000
_cell.length_c   1.000
_cell.angle_alpha   90.00
_cell.angle_beta   90.00
_cell.angle_gamma   90.00
#
_symmetry.space_group_name_H-M   'P 1'
#
loop_
_entity.id
_entity.type
_entity.pdbx_description
1 polymer ?
#
loop_
_entity_poly.entity_id
_entity_poly.type
_entity_poly.pdbx_seq_one_letter_code
_entity_poly.pdbx_strand_id
1 'polypeptide(L)'
;MNIKKSLASLLVAATLAGTFSAPVNAASISAVETGAGITAVQANLNGEPISYGKPILESTYTDKEGTEVTEKIYFVPAKPSNNIQNYTTRFNDMPVMSGEGWYKKEKVHKWKGGAGETKYWVRGYFVWGNGESKLKTPQYGYKNTGKYIKITNESKTKTGNSLKYSFTASNVVSRKQKLSVSLKVNSRGRAS
;
A
#
# COMPACT_ATOMS: atom_id res chain seq x y z
N MET A 1 -39.04 -3.57 -26.39
CA MET A 1 -39.37 -3.77 -24.97
C MET A 1 -38.75 -5.09 -24.51
N ASN A 2 -37.91 -5.03 -23.48
CA ASN A 2 -37.30 -6.11 -22.68
C ASN A 2 -36.40 -7.17 -23.34
N ILE A 3 -35.09 -6.88 -23.24
CA ILE A 3 -33.98 -7.82 -23.18
C ILE A 3 -33.93 -8.36 -21.74
N LYS A 4 -33.83 -9.69 -21.54
CA LYS A 4 -32.66 -10.34 -20.91
C LYS A 4 -32.89 -11.81 -20.59
N LYS A 5 -31.93 -12.58 -21.11
CA LYS A 5 -31.64 -14.00 -20.86
C LYS A 5 -31.42 -14.23 -19.37
N SER A 6 -32.12 -15.22 -18.82
CA SER A 6 -31.74 -15.92 -17.59
C SER A 6 -30.70 -16.98 -17.97
N LEU A 7 -29.50 -16.90 -17.38
CA LEU A 7 -28.59 -18.04 -17.29
C LEU A 7 -28.24 -18.22 -15.82
N ALA A 8 -28.74 -19.32 -15.27
CA ALA A 8 -28.38 -19.84 -13.96
C ALA A 8 -26.92 -20.29 -13.97
N SER A 9 -26.12 -19.81 -13.01
CA SER A 9 -24.78 -20.33 -12.76
C SER A 9 -24.85 -21.49 -11.77
N LEU A 10 -24.48 -22.65 -12.30
CA LEU A 10 -24.35 -23.97 -11.67
C LEU A 10 -23.39 -23.93 -10.47
N LEU A 11 -23.86 -24.39 -9.31
CA LEU A 11 -23.03 -24.61 -8.12
C LEU A 11 -22.52 -26.06 -8.17
N VAL A 12 -21.23 -26.25 -8.44
CA VAL A 12 -20.58 -27.57 -8.30
C VAL A 12 -19.93 -27.62 -6.92
N ALA A 13 -20.56 -28.32 -5.99
CA ALA A 13 -19.95 -28.76 -4.74
C ALA A 13 -19.26 -30.10 -5.00
N ALA A 14 -17.92 -30.13 -4.94
CA ALA A 14 -17.17 -31.37 -4.87
C ALA A 14 -16.89 -31.69 -3.40
N THR A 15 -17.64 -32.65 -2.86
CA THR A 15 -17.36 -33.33 -1.59
C THR A 15 -16.25 -34.36 -1.80
N LEU A 16 -15.17 -34.24 -1.02
CA LEU A 16 -14.26 -35.34 -0.74
C LEU A 16 -14.01 -35.37 0.77
N ALA A 17 -14.51 -36.43 1.40
CA ALA A 17 -14.31 -36.73 2.80
C ALA A 17 -12.86 -37.20 3.03
N GLY A 18 -12.22 -36.63 4.05
CA GLY A 18 -10.90 -37.01 4.54
C GLY A 18 -10.65 -36.29 5.86
N THR A 19 -10.79 -37.03 6.96
CA THR A 19 -10.68 -36.59 8.34
C THR A 19 -9.28 -36.05 8.68
N PHE A 20 -9.16 -34.80 9.13
CA PHE A 20 -8.22 -34.35 10.18
C PHE A 20 -8.66 -32.99 10.73
N SER A 21 -8.93 -32.94 12.03
CA SER A 21 -9.24 -31.72 12.78
C SER A 21 -8.03 -30.80 12.90
N ALA A 22 -8.14 -29.58 12.37
CA ALA A 22 -7.47 -28.39 12.90
C ALA A 22 -8.30 -27.15 12.48
N PRO A 23 -8.53 -26.15 13.35
CA PRO A 23 -9.18 -24.92 12.96
C PRO A 23 -8.20 -24.08 12.14
N VAL A 24 -8.19 -24.27 10.82
CA VAL A 24 -7.51 -23.35 9.91
C VAL A 24 -8.30 -22.05 9.87
N ASN A 25 -7.72 -21.03 10.50
CA ASN A 25 -8.15 -19.64 10.41
C ASN A 25 -8.14 -19.23 8.92
N ALA A 26 -9.32 -19.25 8.29
CA ALA A 26 -9.45 -19.05 6.86
C ALA A 26 -9.08 -17.61 6.47
N ALA A 27 -7.89 -17.41 5.88
CA ALA A 27 -7.61 -16.24 5.08
C ALA A 27 -8.55 -16.22 3.87
N SER A 28 -9.22 -15.11 3.60
CA SER A 28 -10.09 -14.96 2.43
C SER A 28 -9.26 -14.87 1.16
N ILE A 29 -9.39 -15.88 0.29
CA ILE A 29 -8.72 -15.96 -1.01
C ILE A 29 -9.65 -15.35 -2.06
N SER A 30 -9.29 -14.19 -2.62
CA SER A 30 -9.96 -13.64 -3.81
C SER A 30 -9.18 -14.09 -5.06
N ALA A 31 -9.82 -14.90 -5.90
CA ALA A 31 -9.21 -15.46 -7.11
C ALA A 31 -9.14 -14.43 -8.25
N VAL A 32 -8.03 -14.46 -9.01
CA VAL A 32 -7.84 -13.72 -10.27
C VAL A 32 -7.42 -14.72 -11.32
N GLU A 33 -8.24 -14.95 -12.33
CA GLU A 33 -7.84 -15.73 -13.50
C GLU A 33 -6.85 -14.94 -14.34
N THR A 34 -5.67 -15.52 -14.55
CA THR A 34 -4.78 -15.15 -15.64
C THR A 34 -4.43 -16.40 -16.43
N GLY A 35 -4.14 -16.23 -17.73
CA GLY A 35 -3.81 -17.31 -18.68
C GLY A 35 -2.52 -18.10 -18.38
N ALA A 36 -2.00 -18.01 -17.14
CA ALA A 36 -0.92 -18.82 -16.60
C ALA A 36 -1.14 -19.20 -15.12
N GLY A 37 -2.40 -19.27 -14.66
CA GLY A 37 -2.75 -19.70 -13.30
C GLY A 37 -3.10 -18.54 -12.35
N ILE A 38 -3.82 -18.90 -11.30
CA ILE A 38 -4.49 -18.00 -10.36
C ILE A 38 -3.45 -17.50 -9.34
N THR A 39 -3.09 -16.21 -9.34
CA THR A 39 -2.27 -15.67 -8.24
C THR A 39 -3.18 -14.95 -7.25
N ALA A 40 -3.56 -15.65 -6.18
CA ALA A 40 -4.30 -15.06 -5.07
C ALA A 40 -3.50 -13.91 -4.44
N VAL A 41 -4.06 -12.70 -4.36
CA VAL A 41 -3.50 -11.66 -3.47
C VAL A 41 -4.00 -11.99 -2.07
N GLN A 42 -3.19 -12.72 -1.33
CA GLN A 42 -3.47 -13.09 0.04
C GLN A 42 -3.61 -11.80 0.87
N ALA A 43 -4.77 -11.59 1.48
CA ALA A 43 -5.06 -10.43 2.33
C ALA A 43 -5.11 -10.86 3.81
N ASN A 44 -4.65 -9.99 4.71
CA ASN A 44 -4.79 -10.19 6.15
C ASN A 44 -6.24 -9.97 6.61
N LEU A 45 -6.54 -10.32 7.87
CA LEU A 45 -7.86 -10.18 8.52
C LEU A 45 -8.55 -8.82 8.36
N ASN A 46 -7.82 -7.76 8.02
CA ASN A 46 -8.33 -6.40 7.81
C ASN A 46 -8.46 -6.01 6.32
N GLY A 47 -8.36 -6.97 5.39
CA GLY A 47 -8.38 -6.73 3.94
C GLY A 47 -7.10 -6.08 3.40
N GLU A 48 -6.05 -5.94 4.20
CA GLU A 48 -4.75 -5.43 3.76
C GLU A 48 -3.98 -6.48 2.95
N PRO A 49 -3.40 -6.15 1.78
CA PRO A 49 -2.59 -7.09 1.03
C PRO A 49 -1.33 -7.50 1.80
N ILE A 50 -1.00 -8.79 1.76
CA ILE A 50 0.25 -9.32 2.33
C ILE A 50 1.48 -8.75 1.63
N SER A 51 1.36 -8.44 0.33
CA SER A 51 2.40 -7.79 -0.47
C SER A 51 1.84 -6.67 -1.34
N TYR A 52 2.58 -5.57 -1.42
CA TYR A 52 2.24 -4.42 -2.25
C TYR A 52 2.83 -4.50 -3.67
N GLY A 53 3.59 -5.57 -3.98
CA GLY A 53 4.20 -5.75 -5.29
C GLY A 53 5.25 -4.68 -5.63
N LYS A 54 5.33 -4.30 -6.91
CA LYS A 54 6.25 -3.28 -7.41
C LYS A 54 5.69 -1.87 -7.15
N PRO A 55 6.54 -0.86 -6.90
CA PRO A 55 6.07 0.51 -6.74
C PRO A 55 5.53 1.05 -8.07
N ILE A 56 4.48 1.88 -7.97
CA ILE A 56 3.94 2.67 -9.08
C ILE A 56 4.74 3.95 -9.34
N LEU A 57 5.52 4.38 -8.34
CA LEU A 57 6.44 5.50 -8.45
C LEU A 57 7.64 5.26 -7.52
N GLU A 58 8.84 5.46 -8.05
CA GLU A 58 10.09 5.37 -7.32
C GLU A 58 10.97 6.56 -7.69
N SER A 59 11.51 7.25 -6.69
CA SER A 59 12.41 8.38 -6.88
C SER A 59 13.51 8.34 -5.84
N THR A 60 14.75 8.54 -6.27
CA THR A 60 15.92 8.60 -5.38
C THR A 60 16.55 9.98 -5.51
N TYR A 61 16.85 10.60 -4.38
CA TYR A 61 17.49 11.90 -4.32
C TYR A 61 18.42 12.00 -3.12
N THR A 62 19.30 13.00 -3.13
CA THR A 62 20.17 13.32 -2.00
C THR A 62 19.53 14.45 -1.19
N ASP A 63 19.38 14.24 0.13
CA ASP A 63 18.86 15.26 1.04
C ASP A 63 19.88 16.37 1.33
N LYS A 64 19.45 17.40 2.07
CA LYS A 64 20.28 18.56 2.43
C LYS A 64 21.51 18.20 3.26
N GLU A 65 21.51 17.04 3.91
CA GLU A 65 22.64 16.54 4.70
C GLU A 65 23.53 15.61 3.86
N GLY A 66 23.26 15.52 2.57
CA GLY A 66 23.98 14.73 1.58
C GLY A 66 23.65 13.23 1.66
N THR A 67 22.56 12.85 2.29
CA THR A 67 22.15 11.46 2.48
C THR A 67 21.20 11.01 1.39
N GLU A 68 21.41 9.79 0.87
CA GLU A 68 20.53 9.19 -0.12
C GLU A 68 19.18 8.79 0.50
N VAL A 69 18.11 9.26 -0.12
CA VAL A 69 16.73 8.94 0.24
C VAL A 69 16.02 8.39 -0.99
N THR A 70 15.42 7.21 -0.85
CA THR A 70 14.54 6.62 -1.88
C THR A 70 13.10 6.68 -1.42
N GLU A 71 12.23 7.31 -2.20
CA GLU A 71 10.77 7.32 -2.02
C GLU A 71 10.12 6.32 -2.95
N LYS A 72 9.18 5.53 -2.42
CA LYS A 72 8.40 4.55 -3.18
C LYS A 72 6.93 4.70 -2.85
N ILE A 73 6.08 4.79 -3.87
CA ILE A 73 4.63 4.72 -3.74
C ILE A 73 4.17 3.40 -4.36
N TYR A 74 3.35 2.67 -3.62
CA TYR A 74 2.75 1.42 -4.05
C TYR A 74 1.23 1.55 -4.07
N PHE A 75 0.59 0.77 -4.94
CA PHE A 75 -0.85 0.69 -5.03
C PHE A 75 -1.30 -0.75 -5.31
N VAL A 76 -2.28 -1.23 -4.55
CA VAL A 76 -2.96 -2.50 -4.77
C VAL A 76 -4.47 -2.22 -4.88
N PRO A 77 -5.09 -2.45 -6.05
CA PRO A 77 -6.52 -2.21 -6.22
C PRO A 77 -7.34 -3.24 -5.42
N ALA A 78 -8.47 -2.83 -4.86
CA ALA A 78 -9.34 -3.76 -4.10
C ALA A 78 -10.04 -4.78 -4.99
N LYS A 79 -10.28 -4.42 -6.25
CA LYS A 79 -10.77 -5.32 -7.29
C LYS A 79 -9.69 -5.53 -8.33
N PRO A 80 -9.39 -6.78 -8.71
CA PRO A 80 -8.42 -7.08 -9.75
C PRO A 80 -8.90 -6.45 -11.06
N SER A 81 -8.18 -5.43 -11.53
CA SER A 81 -8.32 -4.94 -12.88
C SER A 81 -7.19 -5.55 -13.70
N ASN A 82 -7.54 -6.13 -14.83
CA ASN A 82 -6.63 -6.54 -15.90
C ASN A 82 -5.79 -5.38 -16.48
N ASN A 83 -5.96 -4.15 -16.00
CA ASN A 83 -5.26 -2.98 -16.52
C ASN A 83 -4.70 -2.08 -15.40
N ILE A 84 -3.84 -2.65 -14.54
CA ILE A 84 -3.10 -1.90 -13.50
C ILE A 84 -2.33 -0.70 -14.09
N GLN A 85 -1.86 -0.80 -15.34
CA GLN A 85 -1.21 0.30 -16.06
C GLN A 85 -2.11 1.53 -16.26
N ASN A 86 -3.43 1.37 -16.37
CA ASN A 86 -4.34 2.52 -16.50
C ASN A 86 -4.35 3.42 -15.25
N TYR A 87 -3.97 2.90 -14.08
CA TYR A 87 -3.84 3.71 -12.86
C TYR A 87 -2.52 4.50 -12.82
N THR A 88 -1.57 4.22 -13.71
CA THR A 88 -0.20 4.78 -13.71
C THR A 88 0.13 5.67 -14.90
N THR A 89 -0.59 5.59 -16.03
CA THR A 89 -0.13 6.24 -17.28
C THR A 89 -1.15 7.10 -18.02
N ARG A 90 -2.44 7.11 -17.67
CA ARG A 90 -3.49 7.86 -18.43
C ARG A 90 -4.06 9.05 -17.67
N PHE A 91 -3.16 9.90 -17.20
CA PHE A 91 -3.49 10.92 -16.21
C PHE A 91 -4.13 12.20 -16.77
N ASN A 92 -3.95 12.59 -18.03
CA ASN A 92 -4.34 13.93 -18.47
C ASN A 92 -5.76 14.06 -19.07
N ASP A 93 -6.38 13.00 -19.60
CA ASP A 93 -7.61 13.14 -20.43
C ASP A 93 -8.79 12.22 -20.05
N MET A 94 -8.87 11.70 -18.82
CA MET A 94 -9.93 10.74 -18.44
C MET A 94 -11.00 11.28 -17.46
N PRO A 95 -12.27 10.83 -17.58
CA PRO A 95 -13.36 11.15 -16.66
C PRO A 95 -13.04 10.70 -15.23
N VAL A 96 -13.76 11.25 -14.24
CA VAL A 96 -13.57 11.01 -12.81
C VAL A 96 -13.47 9.50 -12.54
N MET A 97 -12.25 9.00 -12.34
CA MET A 97 -12.01 7.61 -12.01
C MET A 97 -12.53 7.38 -10.60
N SER A 98 -13.59 6.58 -10.45
CA SER A 98 -13.94 6.01 -9.15
C SER A 98 -13.13 4.73 -8.93
N GLY A 99 -12.73 4.48 -7.69
CA GLY A 99 -11.92 3.32 -7.37
C GLY A 99 -11.67 3.18 -5.89
N GLU A 100 -11.09 2.05 -5.54
CA GLU A 100 -10.71 1.75 -4.18
C GLU A 100 -9.51 0.81 -4.13
N GLY A 101 -8.69 0.95 -3.09
CA GLY A 101 -7.51 0.13 -2.93
C GLY A 101 -6.55 0.63 -1.86
N TRP A 102 -5.48 -0.12 -1.67
CA TRP A 102 -4.44 0.14 -0.70
C TRP A 102 -3.31 0.94 -1.32
N TYR A 103 -2.97 2.05 -0.69
CA TYR A 103 -1.75 2.80 -0.98
C TYR A 103 -0.75 2.64 0.15
N LYS A 104 0.53 2.58 -0.22
CA LYS A 104 1.65 2.66 0.72
C LYS A 104 2.66 3.66 0.17
N LYS A 105 3.08 4.61 0.98
CA LYS A 105 4.27 5.41 0.70
C LYS A 105 5.36 5.02 1.69
N GLU A 106 6.51 4.66 1.15
CA GLU A 106 7.70 4.29 1.89
C GLU A 106 8.82 5.26 1.54
N LYS A 107 9.62 5.62 2.55
CA LYS A 107 10.93 6.23 2.34
C LYS A 107 11.99 5.35 2.98
N VAL A 108 13.12 5.24 2.30
CA VAL A 108 14.32 4.56 2.79
C VAL A 108 15.41 5.62 2.90
N HIS A 109 15.87 5.86 4.13
CA HIS A 109 16.95 6.79 4.44
C HIS A 109 18.23 5.98 4.73
N LYS A 110 19.27 6.18 3.92
CA LYS A 110 20.53 5.44 4.03
C LYS A 110 21.57 6.22 4.81
N TRP A 111 21.79 5.88 6.08
CA TRP A 111 22.71 6.63 6.92
C TRP A 111 24.15 6.56 6.38
N LYS A 112 24.81 7.72 6.31
CA LYS A 112 26.23 7.81 5.93
C LYS A 112 27.13 6.99 6.85
N GLY A 113 28.26 6.55 6.31
CA GLY A 113 29.29 5.83 7.08
C GLY A 113 28.88 4.40 7.47
N GLY A 114 27.96 3.78 6.74
CA GLY A 114 27.57 2.38 6.97
C GLY A 114 26.72 2.16 8.22
N ALA A 115 26.11 3.23 8.79
CA ALA A 115 25.30 3.13 10.01
C ALA A 115 23.93 2.43 9.80
N GLY A 116 23.69 1.88 8.61
CA GLY A 116 22.49 1.16 8.22
C GLY A 116 21.45 2.08 7.57
N GLU A 117 20.21 1.62 7.57
CA GLU A 117 19.09 2.30 6.92
C GLU A 117 17.91 2.42 7.88
N THR A 118 17.15 3.50 7.71
CA THR A 118 15.84 3.68 8.34
C THR A 118 14.78 3.68 7.25
N LYS A 119 13.96 2.65 7.24
CA LYS A 119 12.78 2.53 6.39
C LYS A 119 11.57 2.98 7.17
N TYR A 120 10.72 3.82 6.60
CA TYR A 120 9.53 4.33 7.27
C TYR A 120 8.41 4.55 6.28
N TRP A 121 7.17 4.34 6.71
CA TRP A 121 6.03 4.31 5.82
C TRP A 121 4.74 4.79 6.46
N VAL A 122 3.84 5.19 5.57
CA VAL A 122 2.41 5.31 5.82
C VAL A 122 1.67 4.45 4.81
N ARG A 123 0.59 3.82 5.24
CA ARG A 123 -0.27 3.04 4.34
C ARG A 123 -1.72 3.16 4.76
N GLY A 124 -2.62 2.97 3.79
CA GLY A 124 -4.03 2.89 4.09
C GLY A 124 -4.90 2.58 2.90
N TYR A 125 -6.15 2.22 3.21
CA TYR A 125 -7.19 1.97 2.23
C TYR A 125 -7.92 3.26 1.88
N PHE A 126 -8.00 3.54 0.59
CA PHE A 126 -8.64 4.72 0.03
C PHE A 126 -9.80 4.31 -0.86
N VAL A 127 -10.86 5.11 -0.82
CA VAL A 127 -11.95 5.09 -1.79
C VAL A 127 -12.03 6.49 -2.40
N TRP A 128 -12.04 6.59 -3.72
CA TRP A 128 -12.09 7.86 -4.43
C TRP A 128 -13.11 7.82 -5.57
N GLY A 129 -13.57 8.99 -5.98
CA GLY A 129 -14.59 9.15 -7.00
C GLY A 129 -15.55 10.27 -6.65
N ASN A 130 -16.34 10.73 -7.62
CA ASN A 130 -17.35 11.78 -7.45
C ASN A 130 -16.81 13.05 -6.79
N GLY A 131 -15.57 13.44 -7.11
CA GLY A 131 -14.94 14.64 -6.53
C GLY A 131 -14.38 14.46 -5.12
N GLU A 132 -14.53 13.30 -4.49
CA GLU A 132 -14.08 13.02 -3.12
C GLU A 132 -13.04 11.90 -3.03
N SER A 133 -12.32 11.87 -1.92
CA SER A 133 -11.45 10.76 -1.51
C SER A 133 -11.56 10.55 -0.01
N LYS A 134 -11.71 9.30 0.41
CA LYS A 134 -11.95 8.88 1.80
C LYS A 134 -10.91 7.85 2.21
N LEU A 135 -10.23 8.14 3.31
CA LEU A 135 -9.26 7.27 3.96
C LEU A 135 -9.95 6.46 5.08
N LYS A 136 -9.90 5.13 4.98
CA LYS A 136 -10.50 4.22 5.97
C LYS A 136 -9.51 3.74 7.01
N THR A 137 -8.37 3.18 6.58
CA THR A 137 -7.48 2.42 7.47
C THR A 137 -6.09 3.05 7.54
N PRO A 138 -5.85 4.06 8.39
CA PRO A 138 -4.54 4.68 8.53
C PRO A 138 -3.57 3.75 9.27
N GLN A 139 -2.38 3.54 8.73
CA GLN A 139 -1.29 2.85 9.42
C GLN A 139 0.04 3.56 9.17
N TYR A 140 0.92 3.48 10.18
CA TYR A 140 2.19 4.18 10.24
C TYR A 140 3.25 3.21 10.78
N GLY A 141 4.48 3.29 10.30
CA GLY A 141 5.53 2.43 10.84
C GLY A 141 6.92 2.77 10.37
N TYR A 142 7.88 2.12 11.00
CA TYR A 142 9.29 2.17 10.64
C TYR A 142 9.98 0.83 10.91
N LYS A 143 11.15 0.67 10.30
CA LYS A 143 12.09 -0.43 10.52
C LYS A 143 13.50 0.10 10.35
N ASN A 144 14.36 -0.18 11.32
CA ASN A 144 15.77 0.15 11.28
C ASN A 144 16.59 -1.12 11.00
N THR A 145 17.66 -0.99 10.22
CA THR A 145 18.68 -2.03 10.07
C THR A 145 19.95 -1.71 10.87
N GLY A 146 20.16 -0.44 11.23
CA GLY A 146 21.27 -0.02 12.08
C GLY A 146 21.00 -0.30 13.57
N LYS A 147 21.97 -0.93 14.25
CA LYS A 147 21.86 -1.33 15.67
C LYS A 147 21.66 -0.15 16.64
N TYR A 148 22.10 1.04 16.26
CA TYR A 148 22.17 2.19 17.16
C TYR A 148 21.30 3.38 16.76
N ILE A 149 20.32 3.14 15.89
CA ILE A 149 19.37 4.17 15.49
C ILE A 149 18.26 4.22 16.54
N LYS A 150 18.20 5.33 17.29
CA LYS A 150 17.13 5.62 18.26
C LYS A 150 16.08 6.49 17.62
N ILE A 151 14.81 6.13 17.81
CA ILE A 151 13.65 6.90 17.34
C ILE A 151 12.99 7.58 18.55
N THR A 152 12.72 8.88 18.43
CA THR A 152 12.05 9.70 19.46
C THR A 152 11.09 10.69 18.80
N ASN A 153 10.23 11.33 19.60
CA ASN A 153 9.29 12.37 19.14
C ASN A 153 8.41 11.93 17.96
N GLU A 154 7.88 10.70 18.02
CA GLU A 154 6.98 10.19 17.00
C GLU A 154 5.67 10.96 16.97
N SER A 155 5.22 11.31 15.76
CA SER A 155 3.94 11.95 15.52
C SER A 155 3.24 11.30 14.32
N LYS A 156 1.98 10.93 14.52
CA LYS A 156 1.10 10.30 13.54
C LYS A 156 -0.09 11.23 13.31
N THR A 157 -0.26 11.74 12.10
CA THR A 157 -1.33 12.70 11.77
C THR A 157 -2.18 12.18 10.63
N LYS A 158 -3.50 12.21 10.83
CA LYS A 158 -4.51 12.02 9.79
C LYS A 158 -5.26 13.34 9.61
N THR A 159 -5.29 13.86 8.39
CA THR A 159 -6.06 15.06 8.02
C THR A 159 -6.82 14.79 6.74
N GLY A 160 -8.13 14.54 6.84
CA GLY A 160 -8.94 14.11 5.70
C GLY A 160 -8.40 12.84 5.03
N ASN A 161 -8.00 12.98 3.77
CA ASN A 161 -7.38 11.95 2.93
C ASN A 161 -5.83 11.97 2.95
N SER A 162 -5.23 12.65 3.93
CA SER A 162 -3.78 12.73 4.09
C SER A 162 -3.33 12.00 5.36
N LEU A 163 -2.25 11.26 5.23
CA LEU A 163 -1.47 10.64 6.30
C LEU A 163 -0.13 11.35 6.40
N LYS A 164 0.35 11.55 7.62
CA LYS A 164 1.73 11.98 7.87
C LYS A 164 2.29 11.20 9.06
N TYR A 165 3.49 10.69 8.88
CA TYR A 165 4.32 10.16 9.95
C TYR A 165 5.59 10.99 10.03
N SER A 166 5.97 11.41 11.23
CA SER A 166 7.23 12.10 11.46
C SER A 166 7.84 11.70 12.79
N PHE A 167 9.16 11.71 12.86
CA PHE A 167 9.91 11.38 14.06
C PHE A 167 11.33 11.95 13.99
N THR A 168 12.01 11.97 15.12
CA THR A 168 13.45 12.24 15.20
C THR A 168 14.21 10.92 15.27
N ALA A 169 15.12 10.70 14.34
CA ALA A 169 16.06 9.59 14.37
C ALA A 169 17.46 10.08 14.76
N SER A 170 18.15 9.32 15.61
CA SER A 170 19.53 9.64 15.99
C SER A 170 20.44 8.43 15.98
N ASN A 171 21.69 8.59 15.55
CA ASN A 171 22.71 7.54 15.56
C ASN A 171 23.71 7.71 16.74
N VAL A 172 24.66 6.75 16.91
CA VAL A 172 25.68 6.76 17.98
C VAL A 172 26.51 8.05 18.00
N VAL A 173 26.77 8.61 16.80
CA VAL A 173 27.57 9.83 16.62
C VAL A 173 26.73 11.09 16.90
N SER A 174 25.59 10.94 17.58
CA SER A 174 24.69 12.02 18.01
C SER A 174 24.12 12.89 16.89
N ARG A 175 24.18 12.44 15.63
CA ARG A 175 23.49 13.11 14.52
C ARG A 175 22.01 12.87 14.68
N LYS A 176 21.23 13.94 14.83
CA LYS A 176 19.77 13.91 14.92
C LYS A 176 19.19 14.42 13.61
N GLN A 177 18.29 13.65 13.01
CA GLN A 177 17.56 14.07 11.83
C GLN A 177 16.05 13.96 12.07
N LYS A 178 15.31 14.92 11.56
CA LYS A 178 13.83 14.88 11.53
C LYS A 178 13.42 14.20 10.23
N LEU A 179 12.89 13.00 10.33
CA LEU A 179 12.41 12.23 9.19
C LEU A 179 10.88 12.31 9.12
N SER A 180 10.35 12.36 7.90
CA SER A 180 8.90 12.35 7.69
C SER A 180 8.49 11.77 6.34
N VAL A 181 7.33 11.13 6.33
CA VAL A 181 6.65 10.63 5.14
C VAL A 181 5.19 11.03 5.20
N SER A 182 4.64 11.46 4.07
CA SER A 182 3.24 11.83 3.94
C SER A 182 2.65 11.18 2.71
N LEU A 183 1.40 10.72 2.81
CA LEU A 183 0.64 10.15 1.72
C LEU A 183 -0.70 10.86 1.64
N LYS A 184 -0.98 11.48 0.51
CA LYS A 184 -2.29 12.07 0.20
C LYS A 184 -2.80 11.47 -1.10
N VAL A 185 -4.07 11.02 -1.10
CA VAL A 185 -4.72 10.47 -2.30
C VAL A 185 -5.87 11.37 -2.72
N ASN A 186 -5.78 12.01 -3.89
CA ASN A 186 -6.84 12.92 -4.36
C ASN A 186 -8.10 12.19 -4.85
N SER A 187 -9.12 12.94 -5.24
CA SER A 187 -10.41 12.41 -5.72
C SER A 187 -10.36 11.65 -7.05
N ARG A 188 -9.20 11.63 -7.71
CA ARG A 188 -8.92 10.85 -8.93
C ARG A 188 -8.00 9.65 -8.66
N GLY A 189 -7.69 9.35 -7.40
CA GLY A 189 -6.81 8.24 -7.03
C GLY A 189 -5.32 8.55 -7.22
N ARG A 190 -4.92 9.81 -7.40
CA ARG A 190 -3.48 10.14 -7.48
C ARG A 190 -2.91 10.28 -6.08
N ALA A 191 -1.82 9.55 -5.83
CA ALA A 191 -1.06 9.59 -4.59
C ALA A 191 0.15 10.53 -4.71
N SER A 192 0.43 11.26 -3.63
CA SER A 192 1.63 12.10 -3.43
C SER A 192 2.17 11.95 -2.03
#